data_AF-D5UPB4-F1
#
_entry.id   AF-D5UPB4-F1
#
_cell.length_a   1.000
_cell.length_b   1.000
_cell.length_c   1.000
_cell.angle_alpha   90.00
_cell.angle_beta   90.00
_cell.angle_gamma   90.00
#
_symmetry.space_group_name_H-M   'P 1'
#
loop_
_entity.id
_entity.type
_entity.pdbx_description
1 polymer ?
#
loop_
_entity_poly.entity_id
_entity_poly.type
_entity_poly.pdbx_seq_one_letter_code
_entity_poly.pdbx_strand_id
1 'polypeptide(L)'
;MGKHSSTRESPDVSAWLLVANPLCLLFGLYAVWTGAVIITGPATCDMKTMTAADVCATGRKLLDEQLLVDAAPTPPTDGKYRTYAQQQSFNRVAGPGRVIVGLVVVAGSLWLGLAQARGLQTRRELRRRQVRGAAAGQDNKGGLADTRPP
;
A
#
# COMPACT_ATOMS: atom_id res chain seq x y z
N MET A 1 2.81 45.97 -0.30
CA MET A 1 3.49 44.91 -1.08
C MET A 1 2.90 43.56 -0.66
N GLY A 2 1.86 43.11 -1.35
CA GLY A 2 1.22 41.82 -1.12
C GLY A 2 1.71 40.80 -2.15
N LYS A 3 2.31 39.71 -1.68
CA LYS A 3 2.51 38.49 -2.44
C LYS A 3 2.12 37.31 -1.55
N HIS A 4 0.81 37.12 -1.39
CA HIS A 4 0.29 35.82 -0.97
C HIS A 4 0.29 34.94 -2.22
N SER A 5 1.44 34.31 -2.48
CA SER A 5 1.54 33.26 -3.49
C SER A 5 0.59 32.15 -3.09
N SER A 6 -0.47 32.04 -3.87
CA SER A 6 -1.38 30.91 -3.91
C SER A 6 -0.57 29.63 -4.07
N THR A 7 -0.44 28.85 -2.99
CA THR A 7 -0.08 27.44 -3.05
C THR A 7 -1.22 26.74 -3.78
N ARG A 8 -1.12 26.70 -5.11
CA ARG A 8 -1.99 25.93 -5.98
C ARG A 8 -1.63 24.46 -5.73
N GLU A 9 -2.22 23.88 -4.69
CA GLU A 9 -2.23 22.43 -4.45
C GLU A 9 -2.69 21.78 -5.75
N SER A 10 -1.77 21.14 -6.46
CA SER A 10 -2.03 20.46 -7.73
C SER A 10 -3.00 19.31 -7.45
N PRO A 11 -4.25 19.36 -7.97
CA PRO A 11 -5.27 18.35 -7.68
C PRO A 11 -4.84 16.94 -8.10
N ASP A 12 -3.93 16.84 -9.08
CA ASP A 12 -3.43 15.57 -9.60
C ASP A 12 -2.72 14.73 -8.53
N VAL A 13 -1.90 15.34 -7.66
CA VAL A 13 -1.14 14.59 -6.64
C VAL A 13 -2.07 13.98 -5.60
N SER A 14 -3.18 14.67 -5.28
CA SER A 14 -4.15 14.18 -4.29
C SER A 14 -4.95 12.98 -4.80
N ALA A 15 -5.29 12.94 -6.09
CA ALA A 15 -5.99 11.82 -6.71
C ALA A 15 -5.08 10.59 -6.80
N TRP A 16 -3.82 10.78 -7.21
CA TRP A 16 -2.84 9.69 -7.24
C TRP A 16 -2.59 9.09 -5.86
N LEU A 17 -2.53 9.90 -4.82
CA LEU A 17 -2.37 9.41 -3.44
C LEU A 17 -3.59 8.61 -2.93
N LEU A 18 -4.80 8.94 -3.39
CA LEU A 18 -6.02 8.19 -3.05
C LEU A 18 -6.06 6.80 -3.69
N VAL A 19 -5.46 6.62 -4.87
CA VAL A 19 -5.36 5.33 -5.56
C VAL A 19 -4.12 4.56 -5.13
N ALA A 20 -2.99 5.23 -4.90
CA ALA A 20 -1.75 4.60 -4.50
C ALA A 20 -1.85 3.97 -3.10
N ASN A 21 -2.52 4.63 -2.15
CA ASN A 21 -2.63 4.13 -0.78
C ASN A 21 -3.31 2.74 -0.66
N PRO A 22 -4.49 2.48 -1.26
CA PRO A 22 -5.10 1.16 -1.22
C PRO A 22 -4.27 0.10 -1.96
N LEU A 23 -3.59 0.47 -3.06
CA LEU A 23 -2.68 -0.44 -3.74
C LEU A 23 -1.49 -0.84 -2.86
N CYS A 24 -0.84 0.13 -2.20
CA CYS A 24 0.24 -0.13 -1.26
C CYS A 24 -0.22 -1.05 -0.12
N LEU A 25 -1.43 -0.84 0.41
CA LEU A 25 -2.00 -1.68 1.45
C LEU A 25 -2.22 -3.11 0.97
N LEU A 26 -2.76 -3.29 -0.25
CA LEU A 26 -2.93 -4.62 -0.86
C LEU A 26 -1.59 -5.33 -1.08
N PHE A 27 -0.59 -4.64 -1.61
CA PHE A 27 0.76 -5.19 -1.78
C PHE A 27 1.41 -5.55 -0.44
N GLY A 28 1.23 -4.72 0.59
CA GLY A 28 1.71 -4.98 1.93
C GLY A 28 1.07 -6.24 2.54
N LEU A 29 -0.26 -6.37 2.44
CA LEU A 29 -0.99 -7.56 2.90
C LEU A 29 -0.55 -8.82 2.13
N TYR A 30 -0.38 -8.72 0.81
CA TYR A 30 0.13 -9.82 -0.01
C TYR A 30 1.53 -10.26 0.43
N ALA A 31 2.43 -9.32 0.72
CA ALA A 31 3.76 -9.62 1.24
C ALA A 31 3.72 -10.32 2.62
N VAL A 32 2.83 -9.88 3.52
CA VAL A 32 2.60 -10.56 4.82
C VAL A 32 2.09 -11.98 4.60
N TRP A 33 1.09 -12.15 3.74
CA TRP A 33 0.49 -13.46 3.46
C TRP A 33 1.51 -14.43 2.85
N THR A 34 2.24 -14.02 1.81
CA THR A 34 3.28 -14.87 1.21
C THR A 34 4.40 -15.19 2.19
N GLY A 35 4.81 -14.23 3.03
CA GLY A 35 5.77 -14.47 4.10
C GLY A 35 5.28 -15.52 5.12
N ALA A 36 4.01 -15.45 5.53
CA ALA A 36 3.40 -16.43 6.44
C ALA A 36 3.31 -17.84 5.83
N VAL A 37 2.95 -17.94 4.54
CA VAL A 37 2.96 -19.22 3.82
C VAL A 37 4.38 -19.81 3.78
N ILE A 38 5.40 -19.00 3.53
CA ILE A 38 6.80 -19.45 3.51
C ILE A 38 7.28 -19.87 4.91
N ILE A 39 6.85 -19.19 5.97
CA ILE A 39 7.20 -19.57 7.34
C ILE A 39 6.57 -20.91 7.72
N THR A 40 5.31 -21.14 7.33
CA THR A 40 4.59 -22.39 7.62
C THR A 40 5.04 -23.56 6.74
N GLY A 41 5.45 -23.28 5.50
CA GLY A 41 6.00 -24.24 4.55
C GLY A 41 7.34 -23.75 3.98
N PRO A 42 8.47 -23.90 4.70
CA PRO A 42 9.75 -23.37 4.26
C PRO A 42 10.32 -24.10 3.04
N ALA A 43 9.86 -25.33 2.77
CA ALA A 43 10.19 -26.07 1.57
C ALA A 43 9.25 -25.73 0.42
N THR A 44 9.20 -24.46 0.02
CA THR A 44 8.37 -24.00 -1.09
C THR A 44 9.20 -23.32 -2.18
N CYS A 45 8.90 -23.62 -3.44
CA CYS A 45 9.43 -22.99 -4.64
C CYS A 45 8.24 -22.46 -5.44
N ASP A 46 8.19 -21.16 -5.72
CA ASP A 46 7.01 -20.51 -6.36
C ASP A 46 5.67 -20.89 -5.69
N MET A 47 5.63 -20.83 -4.35
CA MET A 47 4.47 -21.20 -3.53
C MET A 47 4.01 -22.67 -3.64
N LYS A 48 4.75 -23.53 -4.36
CA LYS A 48 4.51 -24.98 -4.43
C LYS A 48 5.43 -25.70 -3.47
N THR A 49 4.92 -26.73 -2.80
CA THR A 49 5.70 -27.58 -1.90
C THR A 49 6.74 -28.38 -2.67
N MET A 50 7.98 -28.36 -2.21
CA MET A 50 9.06 -29.21 -2.68
C MET A 50 9.19 -30.47 -1.83
N THR A 51 9.67 -31.53 -2.45
CA THR A 51 10.22 -32.73 -1.80
C THR A 51 11.74 -32.80 -2.00
N ALA A 52 12.39 -33.78 -1.38
CA ALA A 52 13.84 -33.98 -1.53
C ALA A 52 14.25 -34.43 -2.94
N ALA A 53 13.31 -34.94 -3.75
CA ALA A 53 13.53 -35.34 -5.14
C ALA A 53 13.43 -34.15 -6.11
N ASP A 54 12.91 -33.01 -5.66
CA ASP A 54 12.66 -31.84 -6.50
C ASP A 54 13.83 -30.85 -6.43
N VAL A 55 13.92 -29.99 -7.46
CA VAL A 55 14.83 -28.82 -7.46
C VAL A 55 14.08 -27.56 -7.85
N CYS A 56 14.48 -26.44 -7.28
CA CYS A 56 13.93 -25.13 -7.61
C CYS A 56 14.86 -24.42 -8.59
N ALA A 57 14.41 -24.20 -9.83
CA ALA A 57 15.12 -23.37 -10.78
C ALA A 57 14.88 -21.89 -10.45
N THR A 58 15.96 -21.12 -10.30
CA THR A 58 15.90 -19.67 -10.18
C THR A 58 16.20 -19.04 -11.54
N GLY A 59 15.22 -18.34 -12.08
CA GLY A 59 15.30 -17.60 -13.33
C GLY A 59 16.21 -16.38 -13.22
N ARG A 60 16.21 -15.54 -14.27
CA ARG A 60 17.00 -14.29 -14.31
C ARG A 60 16.61 -13.32 -13.20
N LYS A 61 15.36 -13.35 -12.75
CA LYS A 61 14.88 -12.58 -11.59
C LYS A 61 14.69 -13.52 -10.42
N LEU A 62 15.03 -13.06 -9.22
CA LEU A 62 14.84 -13.77 -7.95
C LEU A 62 13.38 -14.19 -7.68
N LEU A 63 12.42 -13.64 -8.41
CA LEU A 63 10.99 -13.94 -8.30
C LEU A 63 10.50 -14.97 -9.34
N ASP A 64 11.29 -15.24 -10.39
CA ASP A 64 10.97 -16.25 -11.38
C ASP A 64 11.53 -17.58 -10.89
N GLU A 65 10.83 -18.22 -9.95
CA GLU A 65 11.19 -19.56 -9.47
C GLU A 65 10.32 -20.60 -10.20
N GLN A 66 10.92 -21.73 -10.58
CA GLN A 66 10.19 -22.84 -11.20
C GLN A 66 10.53 -24.14 -10.50
N LEU A 67 9.50 -24.85 -10.04
CA LEU A 67 9.64 -26.18 -9.46
C LEU A 67 9.86 -27.22 -10.57
N LEU A 68 10.99 -27.93 -10.50
CA LEU A 68 11.29 -29.09 -11.34
C LEU A 68 11.13 -30.35 -10.48
N VAL A 69 10.13 -31.15 -10.84
CA VAL A 69 9.75 -32.36 -10.09
C VAL A 69 10.69 -33.51 -10.44
N ASP A 70 11.12 -34.29 -9.45
CA ASP A 70 11.99 -35.47 -9.60
C ASP A 70 13.32 -35.22 -10.34
N ALA A 71 13.77 -33.97 -10.37
CA ALA A 71 14.95 -33.55 -11.12
C ALA A 71 16.22 -33.41 -10.26
N ALA A 72 16.18 -33.71 -8.96
CA ALA A 72 17.36 -33.73 -8.09
C ALA A 72 18.48 -34.71 -8.52
N PRO A 73 18.19 -35.90 -9.10
CA PRO A 73 19.24 -36.84 -9.53
C PRO A 73 20.00 -36.38 -10.77
N THR A 74 19.34 -35.61 -11.65
CA THR A 74 19.88 -35.10 -12.90
C THR A 74 19.43 -33.65 -13.08
N PRO A 75 19.94 -32.71 -12.26
CA PRO A 75 19.57 -31.32 -12.38
C PRO A 75 20.02 -30.81 -13.75
N PRO A 76 19.22 -29.99 -14.43
CA PRO A 76 19.64 -29.43 -15.71
C PRO A 76 20.90 -28.57 -15.49
N THR A 77 21.78 -28.48 -16.49
CA THR A 77 23.05 -27.74 -16.38
C THR A 77 22.90 -26.23 -16.59
N ASP A 78 21.75 -25.80 -17.10
CA ASP A 78 21.62 -24.53 -17.83
C ASP A 78 21.06 -23.39 -16.97
N GLY A 79 21.15 -23.51 -15.64
CA GLY A 79 20.48 -22.57 -14.73
C GLY A 79 21.05 -22.53 -13.32
N LYS A 80 20.56 -21.57 -12.52
CA LYS A 80 20.82 -21.49 -11.09
C LYS A 80 19.76 -22.33 -10.37
N TYR A 81 20.12 -23.50 -9.85
CA TYR A 81 19.19 -24.37 -9.13
C TYR A 81 19.43 -24.31 -7.62
N ARG A 82 18.37 -24.50 -6.85
CA ARG A 82 18.43 -24.72 -5.40
C ARG A 82 17.83 -26.08 -5.07
N THR A 83 18.57 -26.86 -4.31
CA THR A 83 18.06 -28.11 -3.74
C THR A 83 17.07 -27.83 -2.62
N TYR A 84 16.32 -28.86 -2.20
CA TYR A 84 15.38 -28.76 -1.08
C TYR A 84 15.98 -28.08 0.17
N ALA A 85 17.17 -28.51 0.60
CA ALA A 85 17.82 -27.96 1.80
C ALA A 85 18.25 -26.49 1.62
N GLN A 86 18.68 -26.11 0.42
CA GLN A 86 19.04 -24.72 0.10
C GLN A 86 17.82 -23.81 0.03
N GLN A 87 16.72 -24.28 -0.56
CA GLN A 87 15.48 -23.51 -0.61
C GLN A 87 14.88 -23.35 0.79
N GLN A 88 14.92 -24.41 1.61
CA GLN A 88 14.45 -24.35 2.99
C GLN A 88 15.24 -23.34 3.85
N SER A 89 16.57 -23.33 3.73
CA SER A 89 17.40 -22.38 4.49
C SER A 89 17.20 -20.94 4.03
N PHE A 90 17.08 -20.72 2.71
CA PHE A 90 16.76 -19.41 2.15
C PHE A 90 15.40 -18.90 2.64
N ASN A 91 14.36 -19.73 2.57
CA ASN A 91 13.00 -19.38 2.95
C ASN A 91 12.83 -19.12 4.46
N ARG A 92 13.62 -19.78 5.31
CA ARG A 92 13.67 -19.47 6.75
C ARG A 92 14.09 -18.03 7.03
N VAL A 93 14.87 -17.42 6.16
CA VAL A 93 15.30 -16.01 6.28
C VAL A 93 14.38 -15.09 5.47
N ALA A 94 14.07 -15.46 4.23
CA ALA A 94 13.25 -14.66 3.33
C ALA A 94 11.80 -14.51 3.81
N GLY A 95 11.20 -15.56 4.41
CA GLY A 95 9.84 -15.55 4.93
C GLY A 95 9.62 -14.43 5.97
N PRO A 96 10.36 -14.43 7.11
CA PRO A 96 10.29 -13.35 8.09
C PRO A 96 10.59 -11.97 7.49
N GLY A 97 11.55 -11.87 6.58
CA GLY A 97 11.86 -10.62 5.88
C GLY A 97 10.66 -10.05 5.11
N ARG A 98 9.94 -10.91 4.36
CA ARG A 98 8.71 -10.52 3.63
C ARG A 98 7.61 -10.07 4.58
N VAL A 99 7.43 -10.75 5.72
CA VAL A 99 6.44 -10.37 6.74
C VAL A 99 6.77 -8.98 7.30
N ILE A 100 8.02 -8.73 7.69
CA ILE A 100 8.42 -7.44 8.26
C ILE A 100 8.20 -6.31 7.25
N VAL A 101 8.64 -6.48 6.00
CA VAL A 101 8.44 -5.48 4.94
C VAL A 101 6.95 -5.24 4.71
N GLY A 102 6.15 -6.31 4.61
CA GLY A 102 4.70 -6.20 4.46
C GLY A 102 4.03 -5.43 5.60
N LEU A 103 4.40 -5.72 6.85
CA LEU A 103 3.87 -5.02 8.03
C LEU A 103 4.22 -3.55 8.04
N VAL A 104 5.46 -3.17 7.67
CA VAL A 104 5.87 -1.77 7.56
C VAL A 104 5.04 -1.04 6.50
N VAL A 105 4.84 -1.65 5.33
CA VAL A 105 4.04 -1.06 4.25
C VAL A 105 2.57 -0.91 4.66
N VAL A 106 1.98 -1.92 5.31
CA VAL A 106 0.60 -1.86 5.82
C VAL A 106 0.46 -0.76 6.87
N ALA A 107 1.36 -0.71 7.86
CA ALA A 107 1.34 0.31 8.90
C ALA A 107 1.47 1.72 8.33
N GLY A 108 2.40 1.92 7.38
CA GLY A 108 2.58 3.19 6.68
C GLY A 108 1.34 3.59 5.89
N SER A 109 0.71 2.66 5.18
CA SER A 109 -0.50 2.92 4.37
C SER A 109 -1.72 3.26 5.24
N LEU A 110 -1.87 2.57 6.38
CA LEU A 110 -2.90 2.87 7.37
C LEU A 110 -2.69 4.25 7.99
N TRP A 111 -1.46 4.58 8.37
CA TRP A 111 -1.10 5.89 8.91
C TRP A 111 -1.41 7.01 7.91
N LEU A 112 -1.02 6.84 6.65
CA LEU A 112 -1.28 7.80 5.59
C LEU A 112 -2.79 7.99 5.35
N GLY A 113 -3.55 6.88 5.34
CA GLY A 113 -5.01 6.90 5.20
C GLY A 113 -5.69 7.66 6.34
N LEU A 114 -5.25 7.46 7.58
CA LEU A 114 -5.75 8.21 8.74
C LEU A 114 -5.43 9.71 8.65
N ALA A 115 -4.23 10.07 8.20
CA ALA A 115 -3.86 11.47 8.00
C ALA A 115 -4.72 12.14 6.92
N GLN A 116 -4.98 11.45 5.80
CA GLN A 116 -5.87 11.93 4.74
C GLN A 116 -7.32 12.10 5.23
N ALA A 117 -7.82 11.13 6.01
CA ALA A 117 -9.17 11.19 6.58
C ALA A 117 -9.34 12.39 7.53
N ARG A 118 -8.36 12.62 8.41
CA ARG A 118 -8.36 13.79 9.31
C ARG A 118 -8.32 15.10 8.53
N GLY A 119 -7.48 15.21 7.51
CA GLY A 119 -7.43 16.39 6.65
C GLY A 119 -8.77 16.70 5.97
N LEU A 120 -9.48 15.66 5.50
CA LEU A 120 -10.81 15.81 4.89
C LEU A 120 -11.87 16.23 5.91
N GLN A 121 -11.82 15.72 7.15
CA GLN A 121 -12.73 16.13 8.22
C GLN A 121 -12.57 17.61 8.54
N THR A 122 -11.33 18.09 8.73
CA THR A 122 -11.07 19.52 8.97
C THR A 122 -11.59 20.41 7.83
N ARG A 123 -11.39 19.99 6.57
CA ARG A 123 -11.92 20.72 5.40
C ARG A 123 -13.46 20.74 5.39
N ARG A 124 -14.12 19.66 5.79
CA ARG A 124 -15.60 19.59 5.90
C ARG A 124 -16.12 20.50 6.99
N GLU A 125 -15.44 20.58 8.13
CA GLU A 125 -15.81 21.47 9.23
C GLU A 125 -15.70 22.94 8.83
N LEU A 126 -14.62 23.33 8.15
CA LEU A 126 -14.44 24.69 7.64
C LEU A 126 -15.54 25.08 6.65
N ARG A 127 -15.89 24.19 5.69
CA ARG A 127 -17.00 24.45 4.77
C ARG A 127 -18.34 24.61 5.49
N ARG A 128 -18.61 23.77 6.50
CA ARG A 128 -19.83 23.90 7.33
C ARG A 128 -19.88 25.22 8.08
N ARG A 129 -18.76 25.70 8.61
CA ARG A 129 -18.67 27.02 9.28
C ARG A 129 -18.90 28.17 8.30
N GLN A 130 -18.31 28.10 7.11
CA GLN A 130 -18.50 29.12 6.07
C GLN A 130 -19.95 29.20 5.58
N VAL A 131 -20.60 28.05 5.34
CA VAL A 131 -22.02 28.03 4.93
C VAL A 131 -22.93 28.58 6.04
N ARG A 132 -22.68 28.24 7.31
CA ARG A 132 -23.44 28.80 8.45
C ARG A 132 -23.22 30.30 8.63
N GLY A 133 -21.98 30.78 8.48
CA GLY A 133 -21.67 32.21 8.54
C GLY A 133 -22.27 33.00 7.38
N ALA A 134 -22.31 32.42 6.17
CA ALA A 134 -22.97 33.02 5.02
C ALA A 134 -24.50 33.12 5.21
N ALA A 135 -25.13 32.08 5.75
CA ALA A 135 -26.56 32.09 6.08
C ALA A 135 -26.89 33.17 7.13
N ALA A 136 -26.12 33.23 8.23
CA ALA A 136 -26.33 34.23 9.27
C ALA A 136 -26.08 35.68 8.82
N GLY A 137 -25.19 35.90 7.84
CA GLY A 137 -24.94 37.22 7.26
C GLY A 137 -26.03 37.71 6.30
N GLN A 138 -26.82 36.79 5.75
CA GLN A 138 -27.91 37.11 4.82
C GLN A 138 -29.17 37.58 5.56
N ASP A 139 -29.44 37.00 6.74
CA ASP A 139 -30.56 37.42 7.60
C ASP A 139 -30.40 38.86 8.12
N ASN A 140 -29.16 39.31 8.35
CA ASN A 140 -28.88 40.66 8.86
C ASN A 140 -28.96 41.77 7.80
N LYS A 141 -28.96 41.41 6.51
CA LYS A 141 -29.16 42.38 5.40
C LYS A 141 -30.62 42.53 4.98
N GLY A 142 -31.50 41.60 5.36
CA GLY A 142 -32.94 41.67 5.08
C GLY A 142 -33.70 42.67 5.96
N GLY A 143 -33.12 43.14 7.07
CA GLY A 143 -33.79 44.05 8.02
C GLY A 143 -33.52 45.54 7.82
N LEU A 144 -32.74 45.95 6.82
CA LEU A 144 -32.32 47.36 6.61
C LEU A 144 -32.87 47.97 5.31
N ALA A 145 -34.03 47.51 4.86
CA ALA A 145 -34.78 48.14 3.78
C ALA A 145 -36.24 48.20 4.22
N ASP A 146 -36.65 49.31 4.84
CA ASP A 146 -37.92 50.02 4.58
C ASP A 146 -38.28 51.01 5.71
N THR A 147 -37.51 52.11 5.84
CA THR A 147 -37.92 53.28 6.61
C THR A 147 -37.52 54.56 5.88
N ARG A 148 -38.17 54.84 4.73
CA ARG A 148 -38.21 56.20 4.18
C ARG A 148 -39.56 56.84 4.52
N PRO A 149 -39.57 57.95 5.30
CA PRO A 149 -40.81 58.69 5.50
C PRO A 149 -41.21 59.44 4.21
N PRO A 150 -42.52 59.71 4.04
CA PRO A 150 -43.06 60.47 2.91
C PRO A 150 -42.65 61.95 2.92
#